data_AF-A0AAX0B4L2-F1
#
_entry.id   AF-A0AAX0B4L2-F1
#
_cell.length_a   1.000
_cell.length_b   1.000
_cell.length_c   1.000
_cell.angle_alpha   90.00
_cell.angle_beta   90.00
_cell.angle_gamma   90.00
#
_symmetry.space_group_name_H-M   'P 1'
#
loop_
_entity.id
_entity.type
_entity.pdbx_description
1 polymer ?
#
loop_
_entity_poly.entity_id
_entity_poly.type
_entity_poly.pdbx_seq_one_letter_code
_entity_poly.pdbx_strand_id
1 'polypeptide(L)'
;MYRIFSKVAGHDQIKLINDSIVKNFSLTRVIDSLTILDSNKIIERIEDGINEFENNQKRKIPNDKKIALYVHLSCMVERLVRQAEIEEYTDLNLLIEEHQSEIKLIKNSFSVIEKSYSVQIPIAEIGYIYNIIYGPIQ
;
A
#
# COMPACT_ATOMS: atom_id res chain seq x y z
N MET A 1 -20.93 -1.05 -6.29
CA MET A 1 -20.58 -1.96 -7.41
C MET A 1 -21.31 -3.30 -7.38
N TYR A 2 -21.36 -4.00 -6.24
CA TYR A 2 -22.01 -5.32 -6.13
C TYR A 2 -23.47 -5.33 -6.65
N ARG A 3 -24.29 -4.34 -6.29
CA ARG A 3 -25.68 -4.15 -6.76
C ARG A 3 -25.87 -4.02 -8.28
N ILE A 4 -24.82 -3.63 -9.01
CA ILE A 4 -24.88 -3.40 -10.46
C ILE A 4 -24.56 -4.70 -11.20
N PHE A 5 -23.54 -5.43 -10.76
CA PHE A 5 -23.06 -6.63 -11.44
C PHE A 5 -23.66 -7.94 -10.91
N SER A 6 -24.36 -7.93 -9.77
CA SER A 6 -25.02 -9.10 -9.18
C SER A 6 -26.13 -9.72 -10.04
N LYS A 7 -26.57 -9.03 -11.10
CA LYS A 7 -27.55 -9.54 -12.06
C LYS A 7 -26.93 -10.23 -13.29
N VAL A 8 -25.61 -10.16 -13.46
CA VAL A 8 -24.90 -10.57 -14.68
C VAL A 8 -23.60 -11.34 -14.44
N ALA A 9 -23.11 -11.42 -13.21
CA ALA A 9 -21.90 -12.16 -12.85
C ALA A 9 -22.02 -12.83 -11.47
N GLY A 10 -21.29 -13.94 -11.27
CA GLY A 10 -21.23 -14.62 -9.97
C GLY A 10 -20.42 -13.85 -8.93
N HIS A 11 -20.59 -14.18 -7.64
CA HIS A 11 -19.92 -13.47 -6.53
C HIS A 11 -18.39 -13.33 -6.72
N ASP A 12 -17.72 -14.41 -7.12
CA ASP A 12 -16.26 -14.40 -7.31
C ASP A 12 -15.82 -13.59 -8.54
N GLN A 13 -16.63 -13.60 -9.60
CA GLN A 13 -16.39 -12.76 -10.78
C GLN A 13 -16.61 -11.28 -10.46
N ILE A 14 -17.63 -10.93 -9.68
CA ILE A 14 -17.86 -9.56 -9.23
C ILE A 14 -16.70 -9.08 -8.38
N LYS A 15 -16.16 -9.95 -7.53
CA LYS A 15 -14.97 -9.65 -6.73
C LYS A 15 -13.76 -9.38 -7.63
N LEU A 16 -13.49 -10.25 -8.60
CA LEU A 16 -12.40 -10.06 -9.58
C LEU A 16 -12.55 -8.78 -10.40
N ILE A 17 -13.77 -8.47 -10.86
CA ILE A 17 -14.09 -7.24 -11.60
C ILE A 17 -13.87 -6.02 -10.71
N ASN A 18 -14.36 -6.05 -9.47
CA ASN A 18 -14.19 -4.96 -8.52
C ASN A 18 -12.71 -4.74 -8.20
N ASP A 19 -11.94 -5.80 -7.95
CA ASP A 19 -10.51 -5.73 -7.67
C ASP A 19 -9.74 -5.20 -8.88
N SER A 20 -10.12 -5.61 -10.10
CA SER A 20 -9.51 -5.15 -11.36
C SER A 20 -9.83 -3.69 -11.69
N ILE A 21 -11.05 -3.23 -11.45
CA ILE A 21 -11.45 -1.82 -11.62
C ILE A 21 -10.73 -0.94 -10.60
N VAL A 22 -10.70 -1.37 -9.34
CA VAL A 22 -9.98 -0.70 -8.26
C VAL A 22 -8.49 -0.58 -8.57
N LYS A 23 -7.88 -1.67 -9.06
CA LYS A 23 -6.51 -1.68 -9.56
C LYS A 23 -6.37 -0.62 -10.65
N ASN A 24 -7.09 -0.76 -11.77
CA ASN A 24 -6.96 0.12 -12.93
C ASN A 24 -7.12 1.62 -12.61
N PHE A 25 -8.09 2.01 -11.78
CA PHE A 25 -8.25 3.41 -11.38
C PHE A 25 -7.09 3.94 -10.52
N SER A 26 -6.55 3.09 -9.64
CA SER A 26 -5.38 3.44 -8.83
C SER A 26 -4.13 3.55 -9.72
N LEU A 27 -3.95 2.62 -10.66
CA LEU A 27 -2.85 2.64 -11.62
C LEU A 27 -2.84 3.92 -12.44
N THR A 28 -4.00 4.37 -12.96
CA THR A 28 -4.06 5.62 -13.73
C THR A 28 -3.57 6.82 -12.92
N ARG A 29 -4.00 6.97 -11.67
CA ARG A 29 -3.53 8.05 -10.78
C ARG A 29 -2.06 7.94 -10.41
N VAL A 30 -1.57 6.72 -10.21
CA VAL A 30 -0.17 6.44 -9.90
C VAL A 30 0.71 6.77 -11.11
N ILE A 31 0.35 6.30 -12.30
CA ILE A 31 1.08 6.53 -13.56
C ILE A 31 1.21 8.03 -13.83
N ASP A 32 0.15 8.82 -13.64
CA ASP A 32 0.18 10.27 -13.85
C ASP A 32 1.11 11.01 -12.86
N SER A 33 1.42 10.38 -11.71
CA SER A 33 2.27 10.97 -10.66
C SER A 33 3.75 10.53 -10.73
N LEU A 34 4.05 9.45 -11.44
CA LEU A 34 5.39 8.88 -11.55
C LEU A 34 6.08 9.41 -12.80
N THR A 35 7.14 10.21 -12.62
CA THR A 35 7.85 10.85 -13.74
C THR A 35 9.16 10.16 -14.12
N ILE A 36 9.72 9.30 -13.26
CA ILE A 36 11.04 8.67 -13.47
C ILE A 36 10.98 7.14 -13.47
N LEU A 37 10.04 6.54 -12.73
CA LEU A 37 10.05 5.10 -12.49
C LEU A 37 9.06 4.33 -13.38
N ASP A 38 9.43 3.09 -13.72
CA ASP A 38 8.54 2.14 -14.39
C ASP A 38 7.37 1.80 -13.45
N SER A 39 6.23 2.40 -13.76
CA SER A 39 5.00 2.29 -12.99
C SER A 39 4.52 0.85 -12.88
N ASN A 40 4.62 0.05 -13.94
CA ASN A 40 4.21 -1.36 -13.90
C ASN A 40 5.04 -2.14 -12.91
N LYS A 41 6.37 -1.95 -12.92
CA LYS A 41 7.28 -2.62 -11.98
C LYS A 41 7.03 -2.20 -10.54
N ILE A 42 6.73 -0.91 -10.29
CA ILE A 42 6.39 -0.44 -8.93
C ILE A 42 5.11 -1.11 -8.45
N ILE A 43 4.09 -1.14 -9.29
CA ILE A 43 2.78 -1.68 -8.96
C ILE A 43 2.90 -3.18 -8.62
N GLU A 44 3.68 -3.94 -9.39
CA GLU A 44 3.94 -5.35 -9.05
C GLU A 44 4.61 -5.51 -7.69
N ARG A 45 5.63 -4.70 -7.36
CA ARG A 45 6.31 -4.77 -6.06
C ARG A 45 5.41 -4.36 -4.90
N ILE A 46 4.52 -3.39 -5.12
CA ILE A 46 3.49 -3.03 -4.13
C ILE A 46 2.52 -4.20 -3.93
N GLU A 47 2.07 -4.83 -5.02
CA GLU A 47 1.16 -5.98 -4.97
C GLU A 47 1.80 -7.16 -4.23
N ASP A 48 3.09 -7.44 -4.48
CA ASP A 48 3.87 -8.45 -3.75
C ASP A 48 3.86 -8.16 -2.24
N GLY A 49 4.12 -6.91 -1.85
CA GLY A 49 4.14 -6.53 -0.43
C GLY A 49 2.77 -6.56 0.24
N ILE A 50 1.71 -6.14 -0.47
CA ILE A 50 0.32 -6.26 0.02
C ILE A 50 -0.03 -7.73 0.20
N ASN A 51 0.31 -8.60 -0.75
CA ASN A 51 0.05 -10.04 -0.65
C ASN A 51 0.78 -10.66 0.54
N GLU A 52 2.05 -10.31 0.75
CA GLU A 52 2.82 -10.75 1.91
C GLU A 52 2.17 -10.31 3.22
N PHE A 53 1.75 -9.04 3.31
CA PHE A 53 1.05 -8.51 4.48
C PHE A 53 -0.24 -9.26 4.78
N GLU A 54 -1.10 -9.46 3.78
CA GLU A 54 -2.38 -10.16 3.92
C GLU A 54 -2.19 -11.62 4.32
N ASN A 55 -1.17 -12.29 3.79
CA ASN A 55 -0.84 -13.68 4.12
C ASN A 55 -0.39 -13.81 5.57
N ASN A 56 0.47 -12.90 6.04
CA ASN A 56 0.94 -12.89 7.43
C ASN A 56 -0.18 -12.58 8.43
N GLN A 57 -1.10 -11.67 8.07
CA GLN A 57 -2.26 -11.31 8.91
C GLN A 57 -3.44 -12.28 8.80
N LYS A 58 -3.41 -13.21 7.83
CA LYS A 58 -4.53 -14.08 7.47
C LYS A 58 -5.84 -13.31 7.23
N ARG A 59 -5.73 -12.06 6.79
CA ARG A 59 -6.86 -11.15 6.57
C ARG A 59 -6.61 -10.30 5.33
N LYS A 60 -7.66 -10.11 4.54
CA LYS A 60 -7.64 -9.21 3.39
C LYS A 60 -7.79 -7.76 3.82
N ILE A 61 -6.97 -6.88 3.23
CA ILE A 61 -7.10 -5.43 3.35
C ILE A 61 -8.34 -4.99 2.55
N PRO A 62 -9.24 -4.18 3.13
CA PRO A 62 -10.36 -3.57 2.42
C PRO A 62 -9.95 -2.81 1.16
N ASN A 63 -10.80 -2.81 0.12
CA ASN A 63 -10.43 -2.27 -1.19
C ASN A 63 -10.15 -0.76 -1.18
N ASP A 64 -10.86 0.01 -0.36
CA ASP A 64 -10.60 1.43 -0.13
C ASP A 64 -9.20 1.68 0.47
N LYS A 65 -8.79 0.86 1.44
CA LYS A 65 -7.44 0.91 2.02
C LYS A 65 -6.37 0.44 1.03
N LYS A 66 -6.66 -0.55 0.18
CA LYS A 66 -5.74 -0.96 -0.89
C LYS A 66 -5.49 0.16 -1.89
N ILE A 67 -6.52 0.89 -2.32
CA ILE A 67 -6.37 2.07 -3.20
C ILE A 67 -5.43 3.07 -2.55
N ALA A 68 -5.69 3.40 -1.28
CA ALA A 68 -4.85 4.33 -0.53
C ALA A 68 -3.40 3.85 -0.44
N LEU A 69 -3.16 2.55 -0.19
CA LEU A 69 -1.82 1.96 -0.19
C LEU A 69 -1.14 2.05 -1.56
N TYR A 70 -1.82 1.70 -2.65
CA TYR A 70 -1.24 1.80 -3.99
C TYR A 70 -0.77 3.23 -4.27
N VAL A 71 -1.64 4.23 -4.02
CA VAL A 71 -1.28 5.63 -4.23
C VAL A 71 -0.14 6.06 -3.31
N HIS A 72 -0.24 5.78 -2.02
CA HIS A 72 0.75 6.22 -1.04
C HIS A 72 2.12 5.56 -1.27
N LEU A 73 2.17 4.24 -1.45
CA LEU A 73 3.42 3.51 -1.67
C LEU A 73 4.08 3.89 -2.99
N SER A 74 3.32 4.13 -4.06
CA SER A 74 3.90 4.61 -5.31
C SER A 74 4.55 5.99 -5.15
N CYS A 75 3.85 6.94 -4.51
CA CYS A 75 4.41 8.26 -4.22
C CYS A 75 5.60 8.19 -3.26
N MET A 76 5.56 7.30 -2.27
CA MET A 76 6.65 7.06 -1.33
C MET A 76 7.89 6.58 -2.09
N VAL A 77 7.79 5.56 -2.94
CA VAL A 77 8.94 5.04 -3.71
C VAL A 77 9.58 6.13 -4.58
N GLU A 78 8.77 6.93 -5.28
CA GLU A 78 9.26 8.06 -6.07
C GLU A 78 10.02 9.08 -5.20
N ARG A 79 9.49 9.43 -4.03
CA ARG A 79 10.17 10.33 -3.06
C ARG A 79 11.49 9.75 -2.57
N LEU A 80 11.52 8.47 -2.19
CA LEU A 80 12.71 7.81 -1.67
C LEU A 80 13.82 7.74 -2.73
N VAL A 81 13.49 7.39 -3.98
CA VAL A 81 14.46 7.37 -5.09
C VAL A 81 15.03 8.77 -5.36
N ARG A 82 14.23 9.82 -5.13
CA ARG A 82 14.66 11.22 -5.28
C ARG A 82 15.36 11.80 -4.06
N GLN A 83 15.57 11.02 -3.00
CA GLN A 83 16.13 11.49 -1.73
C GLN A 83 15.31 12.64 -1.10
N ALA A 84 13.99 12.62 -1.30
CA ALA A 84 13.03 13.58 -0.76
C ALA A 84 12.10 12.89 0.24
N GLU A 85 12.69 12.15 1.18
CA GLU A 85 11.98 11.31 2.13
C GLU A 85 11.21 12.11 3.18
N ILE A 86 10.13 11.52 3.71
CA ILE A 86 9.39 12.10 4.83
C ILE A 86 10.01 11.59 6.13
N GLU A 87 10.50 12.51 6.94
CA GLU A 87 11.09 12.20 8.26
C GLU A 87 10.10 12.39 9.41
N GLU A 88 9.03 13.14 9.19
CA GLU A 88 8.07 13.51 10.23
C GLU A 88 6.74 12.76 10.09
N TYR A 89 6.30 12.19 11.22
CA TYR A 89 5.01 11.55 11.37
C TYR A 89 4.45 11.89 12.75
N THR A 90 3.19 12.32 12.80
CA THR A 90 2.51 12.63 14.06
C THR A 90 2.35 11.35 14.89
N ASP A 91 2.57 11.43 16.20
CA ASP A 91 2.47 10.28 17.12
C ASP A 91 3.49 9.17 16.88
N LEU A 92 4.65 9.50 16.29
CA LEU A 92 5.72 8.54 16.02
C LEU A 92 6.20 7.81 17.28
N ASN A 93 6.32 8.52 18.41
CA ASN A 93 6.72 7.90 19.68
C ASN A 93 5.71 6.86 20.15
N LEU A 94 4.41 7.19 20.11
CA LEU A 94 3.33 6.26 20.47
C LEU A 94 3.32 5.03 19.55
N LEU A 95 3.53 5.22 18.23
CA LEU A 95 3.66 4.11 17.28
C LEU A 95 4.81 3.16 17.69
N ILE A 96 5.97 3.72 18.02
CA ILE A 96 7.17 2.94 18.38
C ILE A 96 7.01 2.26 19.74
N GLU A 97 6.30 2.87 20.68
CA GLU A 97 6.10 2.30 22.02
C GLU A 97 5.02 1.22 22.03
N GLU A 98 3.90 1.43 21.32
CA GLU A 98 2.69 0.61 21.48
C GLU A 98 2.41 -0.34 20.31
N HIS A 99 3.00 -0.12 19.13
CA HIS A 99 2.66 -0.83 17.89
C HIS A 99 3.87 -1.47 17.18
N GLN A 100 4.85 -1.95 17.95
CA GLN A 100 6.07 -2.56 17.42
C GLN A 100 5.82 -3.80 16.55
N SER A 101 4.81 -4.60 16.88
CA SER A 101 4.41 -5.78 16.10
C SER A 101 3.97 -5.38 14.69
N GLU A 102 3.13 -4.37 14.59
CA GLU A 102 2.58 -3.85 13.34
C GLU A 102 3.68 -3.15 12.53
N ILE A 103 4.54 -2.36 13.18
CA ILE A 103 5.74 -1.79 12.53
C ILE A 103 6.57 -2.89 11.88
N LYS A 104 6.91 -3.93 12.64
CA LYS A 104 7.77 -5.03 12.15
C LYS A 104 7.13 -5.77 11.00
N LEU A 105 5.84 -6.03 11.10
CA LEU A 105 5.06 -6.66 10.04
C LEU A 105 5.06 -5.81 8.77
N ILE A 106 4.69 -4.53 8.86
CA ILE A 106 4.67 -3.60 7.73
C ILE A 106 6.05 -3.55 7.08
N LYS A 107 7.10 -3.35 7.88
CA LYS A 107 8.48 -3.28 7.40
C LYS A 107 8.89 -4.56 6.65
N ASN A 108 8.58 -5.73 7.20
CA ASN A 108 8.90 -6.99 6.54
C ASN A 108 8.14 -7.14 5.21
N SER A 109 6.84 -6.89 5.22
CA SER A 109 5.98 -7.03 4.03
C SER A 109 6.38 -6.10 2.90
N PHE A 110 6.89 -4.90 3.19
CA PHE A 110 7.32 -3.96 2.15
C PHE A 110 8.84 -3.99 1.88
N SER A 111 9.58 -4.92 2.48
CA SER A 111 11.04 -5.07 2.25
C SER A 111 11.41 -5.39 0.79
N VAL A 112 10.47 -5.95 0.03
CA VAL A 112 10.64 -6.17 -1.42
C VAL A 112 10.82 -4.86 -2.19
N ILE A 113 10.19 -3.77 -1.73
CA ILE A 113 10.31 -2.43 -2.31
C ILE A 113 11.70 -1.87 -2.01
N GLU A 114 12.15 -1.92 -0.76
CA GLU A 114 13.49 -1.48 -0.34
C GLU A 114 14.58 -2.14 -1.19
N LYS A 115 14.49 -3.46 -1.38
CA LYS A 115 15.44 -4.23 -2.20
C LYS A 115 15.37 -3.87 -3.68
N SER A 116 14.16 -3.70 -4.23
CA SER A 116 13.97 -3.48 -5.67
C SER A 116 14.45 -2.11 -6.14
N TYR A 117 14.41 -1.11 -5.27
CA TYR A 117 14.75 0.28 -5.58
C TYR A 117 15.99 0.77 -4.83
N SER A 118 16.64 -0.09 -4.05
CA SER A 118 17.82 0.26 -3.23
C SER A 118 17.56 1.45 -2.30
N VAL A 119 16.37 1.50 -1.70
CA VAL A 119 15.94 2.54 -0.75
C VAL A 119 15.76 1.94 0.64
N GLN A 120 15.59 2.79 1.65
CA GLN A 120 15.11 2.41 2.98
C GLN A 120 13.78 3.09 3.22
N ILE A 121 12.81 2.40 3.82
CA ILE A 121 11.53 3.00 4.20
C ILE A 121 11.68 3.56 5.62
N PRO A 122 11.61 4.90 5.80
CA PRO A 122 11.68 5.53 7.12
C PRO A 122 10.51 5.11 8.01
N ILE A 123 10.71 5.18 9.32
CA ILE A 123 9.67 4.85 10.29
C ILE A 123 8.44 5.77 10.17
N ALA A 124 8.63 7.01 9.73
CA ALA A 124 7.54 7.94 9.46
C ALA A 124 6.61 7.43 8.34
N GLU A 125 7.17 6.91 7.24
CA GLU A 125 6.40 6.29 6.16
C GLU A 125 5.69 5.01 6.63
N ILE A 126 6.33 4.22 7.50
CA ILE A 126 5.68 3.08 8.16
C ILE A 126 4.45 3.54 8.98
N GLY A 127 4.53 4.69 9.65
CA GLY A 127 3.40 5.31 10.35
C GLY A 127 2.23 5.65 9.42
N TYR A 128 2.49 6.24 8.26
CA TYR A 128 1.43 6.50 7.28
C TYR A 128 0.80 5.21 6.73
N ILE A 129 1.61 4.19 6.46
CA ILE A 129 1.12 2.86 6.05
C ILE A 129 0.25 2.23 7.16
N TYR A 130 0.70 2.33 8.42
CA TYR A 130 -0.07 1.90 9.58
C TYR A 130 -1.43 2.59 9.61
N ASN A 131 -1.47 3.92 9.49
CA ASN A 131 -2.72 4.67 9.51
C ASN A 131 -3.69 4.28 8.41
N ILE A 132 -3.19 3.98 7.21
CA ILE A 132 -4.03 3.48 6.13
C ILE A 132 -4.65 2.13 6.52
N ILE A 133 -3.84 1.20 7.05
CA ILE A 133 -4.27 -0.17 7.34
C ILE A 133 -5.16 -0.27 8.59
N TYR A 134 -4.81 0.41 9.66
CA TYR A 134 -5.43 0.28 10.98
C TYR A 134 -6.29 1.48 11.36
N GLY A 135 -5.98 2.68 10.84
CA GLY A 135 -6.55 3.95 11.27
C GLY A 135 -5.54 4.75 12.11
N PRO A 136 -5.83 6.03 12.40
CA PRO A 136 -4.98 6.85 13.25
C PRO A 136 -4.87 6.27 14.66
N ILE A 137 -3.70 6.42 15.27
CA ILE A 137 -3.43 6.08 16.67
C ILE A 137 -4.32 6.98 17.55
N GLN A 138 -4.93 6.40 18.60
CA GLN A 138 -5.86 7.07 19.52
C GLN A 138 -5.30 7.13 20.92
#